data_AF-A0A367IC84-F1
#
_entry.id   AF-A0A367IC84-F1
#
_cell.length_a   1.000
_cell.length_b   1.000
_cell.length_c   1.000
_cell.angle_alpha   90.00
_cell.angle_beta   90.00
_cell.angle_gamma   90.00
#
_symmetry.space_group_name_H-M   'P 1'
#
loop_
_entity.id
_entity.type
_entity.pdbx_description
1 polymer ?
#
loop_
_entity_poly.entity_id
_entity_poly.type
_entity_poly.pdbx_seq_one_letter_code
_entity_poly.pdbx_strand_id
1 'polypeptide(L)'
;MADTQLVWREVVIEDPDGGEIVLWPHLPCVLMPKEIRSRKIWDGLALLLSTNDFMSMKDDDDNERVSPGANVEAAISSGTQFGKLLKDLRELEIDGPHVPDPEPMRLVTHAQNARGGLPIFLIEPDISDEKWVDWLSRSADMQVRISSLMSRLTSNRRWKRDSAKAVSRIQHDRVIDTEMGAASATCFSWSEEEERVIGSDLSEERDIRFASRIRGALADLRNSSVDVDGTAQPLLMVPVHQARLSSIEESILAWPEPETIRSVE
;
A
#
# COMPACT_ATOMS: atom_id res chain seq x y z
N MET A 1 5.70 -17.14 7.06
CA MET A 1 4.81 -15.97 7.18
C MET A 1 4.62 -15.70 8.65
N ALA A 2 5.17 -14.59 9.12
CA ALA A 2 5.01 -14.10 10.48
C ALA A 2 3.51 -13.97 10.84
N ASP A 3 3.21 -13.92 12.13
CA ASP A 3 1.84 -13.72 12.60
C ASP A 3 1.44 -12.26 12.36
N THR A 4 0.99 -11.95 11.14
CA THR A 4 0.62 -10.60 10.71
C THR A 4 -0.55 -10.10 11.56
N GLN A 5 -0.27 -9.12 12.43
CA GLN A 5 -1.31 -8.40 13.16
C GLN A 5 -1.88 -7.30 12.28
N LEU A 6 -3.20 -7.23 12.17
CA LEU A 6 -3.89 -6.19 11.39
C LEU A 6 -4.12 -4.99 12.30
N VAL A 7 -3.16 -4.07 12.32
CA VAL A 7 -3.13 -2.88 13.18
C VAL A 7 -3.73 -1.65 12.48
N TRP A 8 -4.37 -0.78 13.25
CA TRP A 8 -5.07 0.41 12.71
C TRP A 8 -4.28 1.70 12.78
N ARG A 9 -3.19 1.70 13.55
CA ARG A 9 -2.39 2.89 13.87
C ARG A 9 -1.05 2.81 13.18
N GLU A 10 -0.45 3.98 12.99
CA GLU A 10 0.87 4.10 12.38
C GLU A 10 1.94 3.36 13.19
N VAL A 11 2.92 2.82 12.47
CA VAL A 11 4.17 2.30 13.01
C VAL A 11 5.26 3.31 12.66
N VAL A 12 6.04 3.71 13.65
CA VAL A 12 7.14 4.67 13.49
C VAL A 12 8.46 3.93 13.62
N ILE A 13 9.31 4.07 12.60
CA ILE A 13 10.63 3.46 12.54
C ILE A 13 11.66 4.58 12.49
N GLU A 14 12.58 4.60 13.45
CA GLU A 14 13.75 5.48 13.43
C GLU A 14 14.84 4.86 12.54
N ASP A 15 15.20 5.52 11.44
CA ASP A 15 16.24 5.01 10.55
C ASP A 15 17.63 5.22 11.18
N PRO A 16 18.55 4.23 11.11
CA PRO A 16 19.89 4.35 11.71
C PRO A 16 20.73 5.45 11.06
N ASP A 17 20.42 5.84 9.82
CA ASP A 17 21.08 6.96 9.13
C ASP A 17 20.37 8.32 9.42
N GLY A 18 19.38 8.32 10.31
CA GLY A 18 18.59 9.47 10.76
C GLY A 18 17.26 9.64 10.03
N GLY A 19 16.29 10.28 10.69
CA GLY A 19 14.93 10.47 10.18
C GLY A 19 13.96 9.40 10.66
N GLU A 20 12.68 9.68 10.49
CA GLU A 20 11.58 8.78 10.85
C GLU A 20 10.86 8.30 9.59
N ILE A 21 10.57 7.00 9.52
CA ILE A 21 9.64 6.41 8.55
C ILE A 21 8.33 6.14 9.31
N VAL A 22 7.23 6.71 8.83
CA VAL A 22 5.90 6.48 9.37
C VAL A 22 5.12 5.60 8.41
N LEU A 23 5.04 4.32 8.74
CA LEU A 23 4.18 3.38 8.03
C LEU A 23 2.75 3.57 8.52
N TRP A 24 1.88 4.07 7.67
CA TRP A 24 0.48 4.30 8.02
C TRP A 24 -0.43 3.26 7.35
N PRO A 25 -1.06 2.35 8.12
CA PRO A 25 -1.90 1.32 7.55
C PRO A 25 -3.24 1.89 7.07
N HIS A 26 -3.62 1.54 5.84
CA HIS A 26 -4.96 1.79 5.30
C HIS A 26 -5.56 0.52 4.68
N LEU A 27 -6.88 0.55 4.50
CA LEU A 27 -7.58 -0.46 3.73
C LEU A 27 -7.70 0.01 2.27
N PRO A 28 -7.40 -0.85 1.28
CA PRO A 28 -7.55 -0.51 -0.13
C PRO A 28 -9.00 -0.12 -0.44
N CYS A 29 -9.17 0.99 -1.18
CA CYS A 29 -10.47 1.47 -1.67
C CYS A 29 -11.49 1.85 -0.57
N VAL A 30 -11.08 2.03 0.68
CA VAL A 30 -11.98 2.39 1.79
C VAL A 30 -11.52 3.71 2.40
N LEU A 31 -12.45 4.63 2.62
CA LEU A 31 -12.14 5.86 3.34
C LEU A 31 -11.96 5.56 4.83
N MET A 32 -10.74 5.77 5.34
CA MET A 32 -10.40 5.44 6.72
C MET A 32 -11.00 6.47 7.69
N PRO A 33 -11.52 6.08 8.86
CA PRO A 33 -12.03 7.02 9.86
C PRO A 33 -10.99 8.08 10.25
N LYS A 34 -11.42 9.34 10.42
CA LYS A 34 -10.52 10.47 10.72
C LYS A 34 -9.75 10.28 12.02
N GLU A 35 -10.32 9.52 12.94
CA GLU A 35 -9.81 9.20 14.27
C GLU A 35 -8.55 8.33 14.22
N ILE A 36 -8.38 7.50 13.18
CA ILE A 36 -7.22 6.61 12.99
C ILE A 36 -6.17 7.16 12.03
N ARG A 37 -6.48 8.20 11.25
CA ARG A 37 -5.52 8.84 10.36
C ARG A 37 -4.36 9.46 11.14
N SER A 38 -3.16 9.37 10.57
CA SER A 38 -1.98 10.04 11.14
C SER A 38 -2.22 11.54 11.32
N ARG A 39 -1.75 12.07 12.45
CA ARG A 39 -1.73 13.52 12.74
C ARG A 39 -0.33 14.11 12.69
N LYS A 40 0.68 13.30 12.36
CA LYS A 40 2.06 13.76 12.26
C LYS A 40 2.20 14.71 11.07
N ILE A 41 3.09 15.69 11.23
CA ILE A 41 3.56 16.53 10.13
C ILE A 41 4.75 15.78 9.52
N TRP A 42 4.69 15.53 8.21
CA TRP A 42 5.67 14.72 7.47
C TRP A 42 6.25 15.52 6.32
N ASP A 43 7.50 15.30 5.96
CA ASP A 43 8.27 16.12 5.02
C ASP A 43 8.35 15.53 3.61
N GLY A 44 7.96 14.27 3.44
CA GLY A 44 7.77 13.64 2.14
C GLY A 44 6.79 12.48 2.19
N LEU A 45 6.35 12.05 1.01
CA LEU A 45 5.41 10.95 0.83
C LEU A 45 6.06 9.86 -0.03
N ALA A 46 6.09 8.62 0.43
CA ALA A 46 6.53 7.47 -0.37
C ALA A 46 5.35 6.55 -0.67
N LEU A 47 5.01 6.40 -1.94
CA LEU A 47 3.93 5.53 -2.41
C LEU A 47 4.51 4.22 -2.94
N LEU A 48 3.93 3.10 -2.52
CA LEU A 48 4.27 1.76 -3.02
C LEU A 48 3.67 1.50 -4.41
N LEU A 49 3.91 2.42 -5.34
CA LEU A 49 3.38 2.44 -6.70
C LEU A 49 4.50 2.67 -7.71
N SER A 50 4.30 2.19 -8.93
CA SER A 50 5.11 2.55 -10.09
C SER A 50 4.71 3.91 -10.64
N THR A 51 5.54 4.48 -11.52
CA THR A 51 5.20 5.69 -12.28
C THR A 51 3.91 5.51 -13.07
N ASN A 52 3.72 4.36 -13.71
CA ASN A 52 2.52 4.09 -14.50
C ASN A 52 1.27 4.00 -13.63
N ASP A 53 1.35 3.28 -12.51
CA ASP A 53 0.20 3.15 -11.59
C ASP A 53 -0.16 4.49 -10.96
N PHE A 54 0.83 5.33 -10.65
CA PHE A 54 0.61 6.68 -10.16
C PHE A 54 -0.11 7.57 -11.18
N MET A 55 0.27 7.47 -12.46
CA MET A 55 -0.40 8.20 -13.53
C MET A 55 -1.82 7.67 -13.77
N SER A 56 -2.01 6.35 -13.81
CA SER A 56 -3.35 5.74 -13.92
C SER A 56 -4.25 6.11 -12.75
N MET A 57 -3.71 6.18 -11.53
CA MET A 57 -4.44 6.63 -10.34
C MET A 57 -4.93 8.08 -10.48
N LYS A 58 -4.13 8.97 -11.09
CA LYS A 58 -4.55 10.36 -11.37
C LYS A 58 -5.60 10.43 -12.47
N ASP A 59 -5.44 9.66 -13.54
CA ASP A 59 -6.42 9.58 -14.62
C ASP A 59 -7.77 9.05 -14.09
N ASP A 60 -7.73 8.05 -13.21
CA ASP A 60 -8.90 7.52 -12.53
C ASP A 60 -9.57 8.58 -11.64
N ASP A 61 -8.81 9.41 -10.92
CA ASP A 61 -9.35 10.52 -10.11
C ASP A 61 -10.07 11.56 -10.99
N ASP A 62 -9.50 11.91 -12.15
CA ASP A 62 -10.13 12.82 -13.10
C ASP A 62 -11.40 12.20 -13.71
N ASN A 63 -11.38 10.91 -14.03
CA ASN A 63 -12.56 10.18 -14.51
C ASN A 63 -13.65 10.11 -13.44
N GLU A 64 -13.29 9.89 -12.17
CA GLU A 64 -14.23 9.80 -11.04
C GLU A 64 -14.93 11.15 -10.81
N ARG A 65 -14.25 12.27 -11.02
CA ARG A 65 -14.87 13.62 -10.98
C ARG A 65 -15.91 13.83 -12.08
N VAL A 66 -15.68 13.25 -13.25
CA VAL A 66 -16.57 13.38 -14.42
C VAL A 66 -17.75 12.41 -14.33
N SER A 67 -17.52 11.20 -13.85
CA SER A 67 -18.51 10.13 -13.80
C SER A 67 -18.37 9.29 -12.52
N PRO A 68 -18.83 9.79 -11.36
CA PRO A 68 -18.69 9.12 -10.08
C PRO A 68 -19.21 7.67 -10.10
N GLY A 69 -18.40 6.75 -9.58
CA GLY A 69 -18.69 5.31 -9.49
C GLY A 69 -18.42 4.52 -10.77
N ALA A 70 -18.09 5.15 -11.90
CA ALA A 70 -17.84 4.44 -13.15
C ALA A 70 -16.60 3.53 -13.06
N ASN A 71 -15.56 3.98 -12.38
CA ASN A 71 -14.34 3.20 -12.17
C ASN A 71 -14.62 1.94 -11.34
N VAL A 72 -15.42 2.07 -10.28
CA VAL A 72 -15.86 0.94 -9.43
C VAL A 72 -16.66 -0.07 -10.24
N GLU A 73 -17.65 0.38 -11.02
CA GLU A 73 -18.47 -0.52 -11.83
C GLU A 73 -17.67 -1.21 -12.94
N ALA A 74 -16.72 -0.50 -13.57
CA ALA A 74 -15.81 -1.08 -14.56
C ALA A 74 -14.92 -2.17 -13.92
N ALA A 75 -14.33 -1.89 -12.75
CA ALA A 75 -13.48 -2.83 -12.03
C ALA A 75 -14.26 -4.06 -11.55
N ILE A 76 -15.48 -3.91 -11.04
CA ILE A 76 -16.35 -5.04 -10.65
C ILE A 76 -16.71 -5.89 -11.87
N SER A 77 -17.01 -5.25 -13.01
CA SER A 77 -17.39 -5.94 -14.25
C SER A 77 -16.23 -6.72 -14.89
N SER A 78 -14.98 -6.40 -14.55
CA SER A 78 -13.79 -7.09 -15.08
C SER A 78 -13.68 -8.57 -14.67
N GLY A 79 -14.35 -8.97 -13.58
CA GLY A 79 -14.28 -10.34 -13.06
C GLY A 79 -12.91 -10.73 -12.46
N THR A 80 -12.06 -9.73 -12.16
CA THR A 80 -10.76 -9.92 -11.51
C THR A 80 -10.91 -10.14 -9.99
N GLN A 81 -9.81 -10.50 -9.31
CA GLN A 81 -9.81 -10.58 -7.84
C GLN A 81 -10.03 -9.21 -7.20
N PHE A 82 -9.53 -8.14 -7.83
CA PHE A 82 -9.82 -6.77 -7.42
C PHE A 82 -11.32 -6.46 -7.56
N GLY A 83 -11.95 -6.82 -8.67
CA GLY A 83 -13.41 -6.69 -8.82
C GLY A 83 -14.21 -7.45 -7.76
N LYS A 84 -13.71 -8.61 -7.31
CA LYS A 84 -14.28 -9.35 -6.19
C LYS A 84 -14.13 -8.62 -4.85
N LEU A 85 -12.95 -8.05 -4.56
CA LEU A 85 -12.73 -7.21 -3.38
C LEU A 85 -13.77 -6.08 -3.33
N LEU A 86 -13.90 -5.31 -4.43
CA LEU A 86 -14.83 -4.19 -4.48
C LEU A 86 -16.27 -4.65 -4.28
N LYS A 87 -16.66 -5.79 -4.86
CA LYS A 87 -18.00 -6.35 -4.66
C LYS A 87 -18.26 -6.68 -3.19
N ASP A 88 -17.33 -7.36 -2.53
CA ASP A 88 -17.46 -7.74 -1.12
C ASP A 88 -17.46 -6.49 -0.20
N LEU A 89 -16.64 -5.48 -0.50
CA LEU A 89 -16.64 -4.21 0.25
C LEU A 89 -17.97 -3.45 0.09
N ARG A 90 -18.57 -3.47 -1.10
CA ARG A 90 -19.86 -2.80 -1.38
C ARG A 90 -21.04 -3.42 -0.62
N GLU A 91 -20.90 -4.64 -0.12
CA GLU A 91 -21.92 -5.31 0.71
C GLU A 91 -21.87 -4.86 2.18
N LEU A 92 -20.81 -4.14 2.60
CA LEU A 92 -20.62 -3.66 3.97
C LEU A 92 -21.16 -2.24 4.14
N GLU A 93 -21.57 -1.89 5.37
CA GLU A 93 -22.05 -0.54 5.70
C GLU A 93 -20.87 0.42 6.00
N ILE A 94 -19.93 0.55 5.07
CA ILE A 94 -18.72 1.39 5.18
C ILE A 94 -18.69 2.49 4.10
N ASP A 95 -17.78 3.46 4.27
CA ASP A 95 -17.49 4.47 3.25
C ASP A 95 -16.53 3.91 2.19
N GLY A 96 -17.10 3.14 1.26
CA GLY A 96 -16.41 2.49 0.15
C GLY A 96 -17.30 1.47 -0.58
N PRO A 97 -16.79 0.83 -1.64
CA PRO A 97 -15.46 1.01 -2.22
C PRO A 97 -15.34 2.26 -3.10
N HIS A 98 -14.13 2.81 -3.19
CA HIS A 98 -13.75 3.96 -4.01
C HIS A 98 -12.60 3.59 -4.96
N VAL A 99 -12.64 4.05 -6.21
CA VAL A 99 -11.55 3.90 -7.20
C VAL A 99 -11.33 5.24 -7.90
N PRO A 100 -10.16 5.88 -7.77
CA PRO A 100 -8.94 5.40 -7.12
C PRO A 100 -9.05 5.30 -5.58
N ASP A 101 -8.06 4.70 -4.94
CA ASP A 101 -8.03 4.60 -3.48
C ASP A 101 -8.02 6.01 -2.84
N PRO A 102 -8.99 6.33 -1.97
CA PRO A 102 -9.18 7.68 -1.44
C PRO A 102 -8.04 8.10 -0.51
N GLU A 103 -7.34 7.17 0.14
CA GLU A 103 -6.34 7.51 1.14
C GLU A 103 -4.98 7.91 0.54
N PRO A 104 -4.38 7.15 -0.40
CA PRO A 104 -3.25 7.61 -1.19
C PRO A 104 -3.57 8.91 -1.93
N MET A 105 -4.75 9.03 -2.55
CA MET A 105 -5.14 10.25 -3.26
C MET A 105 -5.23 11.47 -2.34
N ARG A 106 -5.75 11.29 -1.12
CA ARG A 106 -5.77 12.35 -0.10
C ARG A 106 -4.36 12.77 0.29
N LEU A 107 -3.43 11.83 0.45
CA LEU A 107 -2.04 12.13 0.82
C LEU A 107 -1.30 12.83 -0.33
N VAL A 108 -1.50 12.41 -1.58
CA VAL A 108 -0.96 13.08 -2.77
C VAL A 108 -1.47 14.51 -2.86
N THR A 109 -2.79 14.70 -2.71
CA THR A 109 -3.40 16.03 -2.70
C THR A 109 -2.82 16.90 -1.58
N HIS A 110 -2.57 16.33 -0.40
CA HIS A 110 -1.91 17.07 0.68
C HIS A 110 -0.47 17.44 0.33
N ALA A 111 0.32 16.50 -0.19
CA ALA A 111 1.71 16.72 -0.58
C ALA A 111 1.82 17.89 -1.58
N GLN A 112 0.98 17.89 -2.62
CA GLN A 112 1.00 18.92 -3.66
C GLN A 112 0.63 20.32 -3.14
N ASN A 113 -0.29 20.40 -2.18
CA ASN A 113 -0.80 21.69 -1.67
C ASN A 113 -0.02 22.22 -0.46
N ALA A 114 0.68 21.37 0.28
CA ALA A 114 1.39 21.76 1.49
C ALA A 114 2.77 22.34 1.18
N ARG A 115 3.13 23.44 1.86
CA ARG A 115 4.50 23.99 1.93
C ARG A 115 5.20 24.20 0.57
N GLY A 116 4.44 24.47 -0.49
CA GLY A 116 4.99 24.68 -1.84
C GLY A 116 5.24 23.39 -2.64
N GLY A 117 4.74 22.24 -2.16
CA GLY A 117 4.91 20.93 -2.76
C GLY A 117 5.89 20.08 -1.95
N LEU A 118 5.37 19.09 -1.22
CA LEU A 118 6.18 18.07 -0.58
C LEU A 118 6.62 17.04 -1.61
N PRO A 119 7.88 16.56 -1.56
CA PRO A 119 8.37 15.53 -2.46
C PRO A 119 7.58 14.23 -2.33
N ILE A 120 7.22 13.66 -3.48
CA ILE A 120 6.54 12.37 -3.58
C ILE A 120 7.50 11.37 -4.23
N PHE A 121 7.71 10.23 -3.60
CA PHE A 121 8.60 9.17 -4.06
C PHE A 121 7.78 7.96 -4.49
N LEU A 122 8.09 7.41 -5.67
CA LEU A 122 7.45 6.20 -6.19
C LEU A 122 8.38 5.00 -5.97
N ILE A 123 8.00 4.17 -5.00
CA ILE A 123 8.86 3.13 -4.44
C ILE A 123 8.99 1.93 -5.37
N GLU A 124 8.01 1.64 -6.23
CA GLU A 124 8.19 0.59 -7.20
C GLU A 124 9.18 1.03 -8.29
N PRO A 125 10.18 0.21 -8.65
CA PRO A 125 11.09 0.53 -9.74
C PRO A 125 10.37 0.66 -11.09
N ASP A 126 10.98 1.41 -12.00
CA ASP A 126 10.48 1.59 -13.37
C ASP A 126 10.88 0.38 -14.25
N ILE A 127 10.24 0.24 -15.41
CA ILE A 127 10.58 -0.77 -16.43
C ILE A 127 11.99 -0.63 -17.01
N SER A 128 12.66 0.48 -16.75
CA SER A 128 14.07 0.70 -17.06
C SER A 128 15.04 -0.04 -16.12
N ASP A 129 14.58 -0.52 -14.96
CA ASP A 129 15.36 -1.36 -14.05
C ASP A 129 15.35 -2.83 -14.50
N GLU A 130 16.46 -3.30 -15.08
CA GLU A 130 16.59 -4.67 -15.59
C GLU A 130 16.31 -5.75 -14.53
N LYS A 131 16.70 -5.52 -13.28
CA LYS A 131 16.46 -6.48 -12.20
C LYS A 131 14.98 -6.53 -11.84
N TRP A 132 14.32 -5.38 -11.86
CA TRP A 132 12.89 -5.30 -11.64
C TRP A 132 12.10 -5.95 -12.78
N VAL A 133 12.52 -5.76 -14.03
CA VAL A 133 11.91 -6.42 -15.20
C VAL A 133 12.05 -7.93 -15.12
N ASP A 134 13.19 -8.45 -14.68
CA ASP A 134 13.37 -9.88 -14.43
C ASP A 134 12.41 -10.38 -13.33
N TRP A 135 12.30 -9.64 -12.22
CA TRP A 135 11.34 -9.96 -11.16
C TRP A 135 9.89 -9.98 -11.66
N LEU A 136 9.48 -8.97 -12.44
CA LEU A 136 8.15 -8.88 -13.06
C LEU A 136 7.89 -10.09 -13.98
N SER A 137 8.90 -10.51 -14.75
CA SER A 137 8.81 -11.68 -15.63
C SER A 137 8.61 -12.97 -14.83
N ARG A 138 9.39 -13.17 -13.75
CA ARG A 138 9.22 -14.33 -12.85
C ARG A 138 7.86 -14.32 -12.14
N SER A 139 7.38 -13.15 -11.74
CA SER A 139 6.05 -12.96 -11.14
C SER A 139 4.93 -13.32 -12.12
N ALA A 140 5.03 -12.88 -13.38
CA ALA A 140 4.08 -13.23 -14.43
C ALA A 140 4.05 -14.74 -14.72
N ASP A 141 5.21 -15.40 -14.76
CA ASP A 141 5.30 -16.86 -14.90
C ASP A 141 4.58 -17.60 -13.76
N MET A 142 4.73 -17.13 -12.52
CA MET A 142 4.04 -17.68 -11.36
C MET A 142 2.52 -17.50 -11.47
N GLN A 143 2.08 -16.32 -11.93
CA GLN A 143 0.67 -16.05 -12.20
C GLN A 143 0.10 -17.01 -13.25
N VAL A 144 0.80 -17.25 -14.37
CA VAL A 144 0.36 -18.19 -15.40
C VAL A 144 0.22 -19.60 -14.82
N ARG A 145 1.22 -20.08 -14.08
CA ARG A 145 1.21 -21.42 -13.45
C ARG A 145 0.03 -21.61 -12.50
N ILE A 146 -0.26 -20.60 -11.66
CA ILE A 146 -1.32 -20.66 -10.66
C ILE A 146 -2.69 -20.38 -11.28
N SER A 147 -2.78 -19.64 -12.38
CA SER A 147 -4.04 -19.28 -13.05
C SER A 147 -4.82 -20.45 -13.68
N SER A 148 -4.31 -21.69 -13.57
CA SER A 148 -5.01 -22.90 -14.01
C SER A 148 -6.46 -22.97 -13.48
N LEU A 149 -7.39 -23.49 -14.29
CA LEU A 149 -8.83 -23.49 -14.00
C LEU A 149 -9.19 -24.00 -12.59
N MET A 150 -8.45 -24.97 -12.06
CA MET A 150 -8.71 -25.57 -10.74
C MET A 150 -8.43 -24.62 -9.56
N SER A 151 -7.51 -23.67 -9.69
CA SER A 151 -7.21 -22.70 -8.63
C SER A 151 -8.35 -21.68 -8.47
N ARG A 152 -9.05 -21.34 -9.56
CA ARG A 152 -10.21 -20.43 -9.57
C ARG A 152 -11.42 -21.05 -8.87
N LEU A 153 -11.69 -22.34 -9.09
CA LEU A 153 -12.80 -23.06 -8.46
C LEU A 153 -12.72 -23.08 -6.92
N THR A 154 -11.51 -23.05 -6.38
CA THR A 154 -11.25 -23.09 -4.93
C THR A 154 -11.05 -21.70 -4.32
N SER A 155 -10.93 -20.64 -5.14
CA SER A 155 -10.68 -19.26 -4.66
C SER A 155 -11.77 -18.75 -3.72
N ASN A 156 -13.05 -19.05 -3.98
CA ASN A 156 -14.13 -18.65 -3.05
C ASN A 156 -14.05 -19.32 -1.69
N ARG A 157 -13.62 -20.59 -1.62
CA ARG A 157 -13.43 -21.28 -0.35
C ARG A 157 -12.22 -20.74 0.41
N ARG A 158 -11.12 -20.47 -0.30
CA ARG A 158 -9.90 -19.88 0.29
C ARG A 158 -10.17 -18.48 0.83
N TRP A 159 -10.80 -17.63 0.04
CA TRP A 159 -11.20 -16.28 0.44
C TRP A 159 -11.98 -16.27 1.76
N LYS A 160 -13.04 -17.09 1.87
CA LYS A 160 -13.82 -17.19 3.13
C LYS A 160 -12.99 -17.70 4.31
N ARG A 161 -12.10 -18.67 4.06
CA ARG A 161 -11.21 -19.21 5.09
C ARG A 161 -10.22 -18.15 5.56
N ASP A 162 -9.63 -17.40 4.65
CA ASP A 162 -8.59 -16.43 4.97
C ASP A 162 -9.22 -15.18 5.62
N SER A 163 -10.44 -14.79 5.23
CA SER A 163 -11.27 -13.81 5.94
C SER A 163 -11.56 -14.23 7.39
N ALA A 164 -11.98 -15.49 7.60
CA ALA A 164 -12.22 -16.00 8.94
C ALA A 164 -10.96 -16.03 9.83
N LYS A 165 -9.79 -16.31 9.26
CA LYS A 165 -8.50 -16.21 9.97
C LYS A 165 -8.11 -14.78 10.31
N ALA A 166 -8.47 -13.82 9.46
CA ALA A 166 -8.16 -12.42 9.68
C ALA A 166 -8.83 -11.89 10.95
N VAL A 167 -10.03 -12.38 11.29
CA VAL A 167 -10.78 -11.95 12.49
C VAL A 167 -9.96 -12.04 13.77
N SER A 168 -9.17 -13.11 13.96
CA SER A 168 -8.33 -13.24 15.16
C SER A 168 -7.06 -12.38 15.13
N ARG A 169 -6.72 -11.80 13.97
CA ARG A 169 -5.54 -10.95 13.75
C ARG A 169 -5.85 -9.46 13.83
N ILE A 170 -7.12 -9.09 13.72
CA ILE A 170 -7.55 -7.69 13.82
C ILE A 170 -7.29 -7.17 15.23
N GLN A 171 -6.46 -6.14 15.32
CA GLN A 171 -6.23 -5.44 16.56
C GLN A 171 -7.52 -4.72 16.97
N HIS A 172 -7.87 -4.82 18.25
CA HIS A 172 -8.98 -4.05 18.78
C HIS A 172 -8.61 -2.56 18.87
N ASP A 173 -9.44 -1.69 18.30
CA ASP A 173 -9.38 -0.24 18.49
C ASP A 173 -10.80 0.26 18.83
N ARG A 174 -10.89 1.25 19.73
CA ARG A 174 -12.15 1.76 20.27
C ARG A 174 -13.00 2.49 19.25
N VAL A 175 -12.39 3.00 18.17
CA VAL A 175 -13.09 3.76 17.13
C VAL A 175 -13.47 2.93 15.91
N ILE A 176 -13.10 1.64 15.92
CA ILE A 176 -13.34 0.72 14.81
C ILE A 176 -14.54 -0.16 15.13
N ASP A 177 -15.53 -0.12 14.26
CA ASP A 177 -16.72 -0.93 14.35
C ASP A 177 -16.55 -2.30 13.65
N THR A 178 -17.59 -3.11 13.74
CA THR A 178 -17.61 -4.47 13.18
C THR A 178 -17.50 -4.45 11.65
N GLU A 179 -18.11 -3.48 10.97
CA GLU A 179 -18.12 -3.37 9.51
C GLU A 179 -16.72 -3.03 8.97
N MET A 180 -16.02 -2.10 9.62
CA MET A 180 -14.62 -1.80 9.31
C MET A 180 -13.71 -3.00 9.60
N GLY A 181 -13.97 -3.74 10.69
CA GLY A 181 -13.30 -5.03 10.95
C GLY A 181 -13.54 -6.06 9.83
N ALA A 182 -14.77 -6.17 9.34
CA ALA A 182 -15.10 -7.03 8.20
C ALA A 182 -14.39 -6.59 6.92
N ALA A 183 -14.31 -5.28 6.67
CA ALA A 183 -13.57 -4.70 5.54
C ALA A 183 -12.08 -5.08 5.61
N SER A 184 -11.47 -4.97 6.79
CA SER A 184 -10.08 -5.41 7.03
C SER A 184 -9.89 -6.90 6.72
N ALA A 185 -10.80 -7.76 7.18
CA ALA A 185 -10.75 -9.19 6.87
C ALA A 185 -10.87 -9.50 5.37
N THR A 186 -11.71 -8.76 4.65
CA THR A 186 -11.86 -8.86 3.19
C THR A 186 -10.59 -8.41 2.47
N CYS A 187 -10.03 -7.26 2.86
CA CYS A 187 -8.77 -6.74 2.30
C CYS A 187 -7.59 -7.69 2.56
N PHE A 188 -7.53 -8.29 3.74
CA PHE A 188 -6.55 -9.33 4.06
C PHE A 188 -6.70 -10.56 3.15
N SER A 189 -7.93 -10.99 2.89
CA SER A 189 -8.19 -12.13 1.99
C SER A 189 -7.76 -11.87 0.56
N TRP A 190 -7.94 -10.63 0.08
CA TRP A 190 -7.44 -10.20 -1.22
C TRP A 190 -5.92 -10.25 -1.26
N SER A 191 -5.25 -9.63 -0.29
CA SER A 191 -3.78 -9.63 -0.22
C SER A 191 -3.21 -11.05 -0.15
N GLU A 192 -3.80 -11.96 0.64
CA GLU A 192 -3.38 -13.36 0.70
C GLU A 192 -3.52 -14.09 -0.65
N GLU A 193 -4.53 -13.76 -1.47
CA GLU A 193 -4.65 -14.35 -2.81
C GLU A 193 -3.60 -13.77 -3.76
N GLU A 194 -3.23 -12.49 -3.64
CA GLU A 194 -2.15 -11.88 -4.43
C GLU A 194 -0.78 -12.45 -4.06
N GLU A 195 -0.47 -12.50 -2.76
CA GLU A 195 0.78 -13.06 -2.25
C GLU A 195 0.91 -14.56 -2.57
N ARG A 196 -0.21 -15.30 -2.60
CA ARG A 196 -0.21 -16.71 -3.00
C ARG A 196 0.12 -16.88 -4.48
N VAL A 197 -0.27 -15.94 -5.33
CA VAL A 197 0.01 -15.97 -6.77
C VAL A 197 1.49 -15.68 -7.04
N ILE A 198 2.08 -14.74 -6.31
CA ILE A 198 3.49 -14.35 -6.46
C ILE A 198 4.41 -15.39 -5.80
N GLY A 199 4.06 -15.86 -4.61
CA GLY A 199 4.84 -16.82 -3.82
C GLY A 199 5.88 -16.13 -2.92
N SER A 200 6.20 -16.77 -1.78
CA SER A 200 7.01 -16.19 -0.70
C SER A 200 8.33 -15.59 -1.15
N ASP A 201 9.06 -16.30 -2.01
CA ASP A 201 10.42 -15.91 -2.39
C ASP A 201 10.41 -14.59 -3.19
N LEU A 202 9.46 -14.46 -4.12
CA LEU A 202 9.29 -13.24 -4.91
C LEU A 202 8.68 -12.11 -4.07
N SER A 203 7.80 -12.42 -3.12
CA SER A 203 7.26 -11.44 -2.18
C SER A 203 8.34 -10.85 -1.27
N GLU A 204 9.24 -11.69 -0.74
CA GLU A 204 10.38 -11.26 0.08
C GLU A 204 11.36 -10.41 -0.74
N GLU A 205 11.67 -10.82 -1.98
CA GLU A 205 12.53 -10.04 -2.88
C GLU A 205 11.95 -8.65 -3.17
N ARG A 206 10.64 -8.56 -3.42
CA ARG A 206 9.92 -7.29 -3.60
C ARG A 206 9.98 -6.43 -2.35
N ASP A 207 9.64 -6.99 -1.20
CA ASP A 207 9.52 -6.22 0.05
C ASP A 207 10.90 -5.71 0.51
N ILE A 208 11.99 -6.47 0.31
CA ILE A 208 13.37 -6.00 0.52
C ILE A 208 13.72 -4.84 -0.42
N ARG A 209 13.36 -4.94 -1.71
CA ARG A 209 13.60 -3.86 -2.68
C ARG A 209 12.81 -2.60 -2.31
N PHE A 210 11.55 -2.75 -1.89
CA PHE A 210 10.72 -1.64 -1.42
C PHE A 210 11.33 -0.98 -0.18
N ALA A 211 11.76 -1.77 0.80
CA ALA A 211 12.44 -1.26 1.99
C ALA A 211 13.71 -0.47 1.64
N SER A 212 14.57 -1.00 0.77
CA SER A 212 15.76 -0.30 0.28
C SER A 212 15.44 1.06 -0.36
N ARG A 213 14.36 1.13 -1.16
CA ARG A 213 13.92 2.38 -1.81
C ARG A 213 13.20 3.34 -0.86
N ILE A 214 12.48 2.85 0.15
CA ILE A 214 11.90 3.69 1.22
C ILE A 214 13.04 4.36 2.01
N ARG A 215 14.07 3.61 2.40
CA ARG A 215 15.27 4.18 3.03
C ARG A 215 15.98 5.17 2.11
N GLY A 216 16.02 4.86 0.82
CA GLY A 216 16.51 5.75 -0.23
C GLY A 216 15.78 7.10 -0.30
N ALA A 217 14.44 7.06 -0.26
CA ALA A 217 13.60 8.26 -0.25
C ALA A 217 13.85 9.12 1.00
N LEU A 218 13.99 8.48 2.17
CA LEU A 218 14.38 9.19 3.39
C LEU A 218 15.79 9.79 3.29
N ALA A 219 16.73 9.09 2.66
CA ALA A 219 18.07 9.62 2.40
C ALA A 219 18.05 10.84 1.47
N ASP A 220 17.22 10.83 0.42
CA ASP A 220 17.04 11.98 -0.47
C ASP A 220 16.42 13.17 0.27
N LEU A 221 15.44 12.94 1.15
CA LEU A 221 14.88 13.96 2.04
C LEU A 221 15.94 14.59 2.94
N ARG A 222 16.76 13.78 3.62
CA ARG A 222 17.86 14.26 4.48
C ARG A 222 18.81 15.18 3.73
N ASN A 223 19.13 14.83 2.49
CA ASN A 223 20.06 15.60 1.65
C ASN A 223 19.43 16.88 1.07
N SER A 224 18.11 16.89 0.90
CA SER A 224 17.35 18.02 0.34
C SER A 224 16.90 19.03 1.39
N SER A 225 16.81 18.61 2.66
CA SER A 225 16.52 19.51 3.78
C SER A 225 17.65 20.51 4.00
N VAL A 226 17.42 21.75 3.58
CA VAL A 226 18.28 22.92 3.87
C VAL A 226 17.99 23.38 5.30
N ASP A 227 18.21 22.54 6.30
CA ASP A 227 17.88 22.90 7.68
C ASP A 227 19.01 23.77 8.25
N VAL A 228 18.70 25.06 8.42
CA VAL A 228 19.61 26.13 8.87
C VAL A 228 20.04 25.94 10.33
N ASP A 229 19.28 25.16 11.10
CA ASP A 229 19.51 24.91 12.54
C ASP A 229 19.89 23.45 12.86
N GLY A 230 19.90 22.54 11.88
CA GLY A 230 20.47 21.18 12.00
C GLY A 230 19.82 20.23 13.02
N THR A 231 18.62 20.54 13.53
CA THR A 231 17.99 19.78 14.64
C THR A 231 16.77 18.96 14.27
N ALA A 232 16.05 19.24 13.17
CA ALA A 232 14.87 18.46 12.81
C ALA A 232 15.25 17.35 11.81
N GLN A 233 15.08 16.09 12.23
CA GLN A 233 15.24 14.96 11.31
C GLN A 233 13.97 14.83 10.45
N PRO A 234 14.10 14.54 9.14
CA PRO A 234 12.95 14.49 8.24
C PRO A 234 12.06 13.29 8.55
N LEU A 235 10.76 13.46 8.31
CA LEU A 235 9.78 12.40 8.49
C LEU A 235 9.15 12.00 7.16
N LEU A 236 9.27 10.73 6.78
CA LEU A 236 8.71 10.16 5.55
C LEU A 236 7.39 9.43 5.86
N MET A 237 6.29 9.87 5.25
CA MET A 237 5.00 9.19 5.33
C MET A 237 4.91 8.08 4.27
N VAL A 238 4.53 6.88 4.68
CA VAL A 238 4.38 5.72 3.78
C VAL A 238 3.01 5.07 4.02
N PRO A 239 1.98 5.35 3.21
CA PRO A 239 0.74 4.58 3.25
C PRO A 239 1.02 3.13 2.81
N VAL A 240 0.58 2.16 3.62
CA VAL A 240 0.74 0.74 3.33
C VAL A 240 -0.60 0.03 3.50
N HIS A 241 -0.95 -0.89 2.61
CA HIS A 241 -2.08 -1.77 2.84
C HIS A 241 -1.90 -2.52 4.17
N GLN A 242 -2.89 -2.46 5.05
CA GLN A 242 -2.81 -3.02 6.40
C GLN A 242 -2.32 -4.48 6.42
N ALA A 243 -2.75 -5.29 5.44
CA ALA A 243 -2.36 -6.70 5.32
C ALA A 243 -0.86 -6.91 5.03
N ARG A 244 -0.18 -5.93 4.42
CA ARG A 244 1.25 -5.96 4.07
C ARG A 244 2.12 -5.19 5.06
N LEU A 245 1.54 -4.57 6.09
CA LEU A 245 2.28 -3.70 7.00
C LEU A 245 3.45 -4.43 7.67
N SER A 246 3.20 -5.61 8.25
CA SER A 246 4.25 -6.37 8.95
C SER A 246 5.40 -6.81 8.03
N SER A 247 5.13 -7.20 6.78
CA SER A 247 6.19 -7.64 5.88
C SER A 247 7.08 -6.49 5.43
N ILE A 248 6.48 -5.31 5.19
CA ILE A 248 7.22 -4.09 4.87
C ILE A 248 8.01 -3.59 6.08
N GLU A 249 7.40 -3.60 7.27
CA GLU A 249 8.07 -3.24 8.53
C GLU A 249 9.30 -4.13 8.77
N GLU A 250 9.14 -5.47 8.72
CA GLU A 250 10.23 -6.43 8.86
C GLU A 250 11.35 -6.19 7.84
N SER A 251 10.99 -5.90 6.59
CA SER A 251 11.96 -5.63 5.51
C SER A 251 12.73 -4.33 5.74
N ILE A 252 12.10 -3.30 6.30
CA ILE A 252 12.78 -2.05 6.67
C ILE A 252 13.71 -2.27 7.86
N LEU A 253 13.26 -3.00 8.89
CA LEU A 253 14.04 -3.32 10.09
C LEU A 253 15.20 -4.30 9.82
N ALA A 254 15.24 -4.93 8.65
CA ALA A 254 16.41 -5.64 8.16
C ALA A 254 17.54 -4.70 7.70
N TRP A 255 17.29 -3.39 7.70
CA TRP A 255 18.22 -2.32 7.33
C TRP A 255 18.93 -2.54 5.99
N PRO A 256 18.21 -2.81 4.89
CA PRO A 256 18.82 -2.94 3.58
C PRO A 256 19.51 -1.63 3.18
N GLU A 257 20.60 -1.72 2.43
CA GLU A 257 21.30 -0.52 1.93
C GLU A 257 20.33 0.42 1.20
N PRO A 258 20.34 1.74 1.48
CA PRO A 258 19.45 2.68 0.82
C PRO A 258 19.73 2.74 -0.69
N GLU A 259 18.69 2.55 -1.51
CA GLU A 259 18.80 2.70 -2.95
C GLU A 259 18.53 4.14 -3.37
N THR A 260 19.39 4.69 -4.24
CA THR A 260 19.17 6.03 -4.77
C THR A 260 17.87 6.12 -5.56
N ILE A 261 17.01 7.03 -5.13
CA ILE A 261 15.73 7.39 -5.77
C ILE A 261 15.58 8.91 -5.71
N ARG A 262 14.78 9.48 -6.61
CA ARG A 262 14.38 10.89 -6.60
C ARG A 262 12.88 11.02 -6.53
N SER A 263 12.40 12.12 -5.96
CA SER A 263 10.99 12.45 -6.00
C SER A 263 10.53 12.72 -7.44
N VAL A 264 9.25 12.49 -7.71
CA VAL A 264 8.63 12.97 -8.94
C VAL A 264 8.58 14.50 -8.94
N GLU A 265 8.78 15.09 -10.12
CA GLU A 265 8.61 16.53 -10.35
C GLU A 265 7.13 16.94 -10.41
#